data_AF-A0A4Z2DSF2-F1
#
_entry.id   AF-A0A4Z2DSF2-F1
#
_cell.length_a   1.000
_cell.length_b   1.000
_cell.length_c   1.000
_cell.angle_alpha   90.00
_cell.angle_beta   90.00
_cell.angle_gamma   90.00
#
_symmetry.space_group_name_H-M   'P 1'
#
loop_
_entity.id
_entity.type
_entity.pdbx_description
1 polymer ?
#
loop_
_entity_poly.entity_id
_entity_poly.type
_entity_poly.pdbx_seq_one_letter_code
_entity_poly.pdbx_strand_id
1 'polypeptide(L)'
;MNSGLGSALLREPEKIANIIHAARNTIPRWRNSNAENYEMSNDNTIVLNNYNQVENKFKSITRLQGPFSVSAKIRIPTACCRSVGEGSSCDPIKLTVELVRRLAVMGADWVTLHARTPQQRSRDSASWNMVQELVDCKIKHSYLGTDIPIILNGDVHELKDAYCAHETTGCHGVMVGRALLKSPYLFAPNYIKDDNSPCHLFENWLLLSTQYTGGTNFATVHQQAYWMMEPFLDKTNRLILHSIGSFPGLVDWLFDHRKTKNS
;
A
#
# COMPACT_ATOMS: atom_id res chain seq x y z
N MET A 1 8.78 -0.14 -27.90
CA MET A 1 8.81 0.22 -26.46
C MET A 1 7.38 0.44 -26.01
N ASN A 2 6.73 -0.62 -25.51
CA ASN A 2 5.34 -0.52 -25.04
C ASN A 2 5.35 0.14 -23.66
N SER A 3 5.17 1.46 -23.65
CA SER A 3 4.95 2.24 -22.44
C SER A 3 3.71 1.69 -21.72
N GLY A 4 3.87 1.21 -20.49
CA GLY A 4 2.76 0.67 -19.71
C GLY A 4 1.58 1.63 -19.66
N LEU A 5 0.36 1.09 -19.69
CA LEU A 5 -0.92 1.83 -19.74
C LEU A 5 -1.01 2.99 -18.74
N GLY A 6 -0.34 2.91 -17.59
CA GLY A 6 -0.31 3.99 -16.59
C GLY A 6 0.27 5.31 -17.09
N SER A 7 1.14 5.28 -18.11
CA SER A 7 1.68 6.51 -18.73
C SER A 7 0.75 7.13 -19.77
N ALA A 8 -0.23 6.39 -20.28
CA ALA A 8 -1.18 6.88 -21.28
C ALA A 8 -2.19 7.85 -20.66
N LEU A 9 -2.64 7.59 -19.42
CA LEU A 9 -3.55 8.48 -18.69
C LEU A 9 -2.92 9.85 -18.42
N LEU A 10 -1.61 9.91 -18.13
CA LEU A 10 -0.87 11.18 -17.98
C LEU A 10 -0.78 11.99 -19.28
N ARG A 11 -1.17 11.45 -20.43
CA ARG A 11 -1.20 12.21 -21.70
C ARG A 11 -2.57 12.87 -21.94
N GLU A 12 -3.60 12.46 -21.21
CA GLU A 12 -4.99 12.89 -21.39
C GLU A 12 -5.58 13.34 -20.04
N PRO A 13 -5.24 14.55 -19.55
CA PRO A 13 -5.63 15.02 -18.23
C PRO A 13 -7.16 15.08 -18.04
N GLU A 14 -7.92 15.34 -19.10
CA GLU A 14 -9.38 15.33 -19.05
C GLU A 14 -9.95 13.94 -18.73
N LYS A 15 -9.34 12.87 -19.25
CA LYS A 15 -9.74 11.50 -18.90
C LYS A 15 -9.49 11.20 -17.43
N ILE A 16 -8.37 11.66 -16.88
CA ILE A 16 -8.09 11.53 -15.44
C ILE A 16 -9.16 12.24 -14.62
N ALA A 17 -9.46 13.51 -14.96
CA ALA A 17 -10.49 14.29 -14.28
C ALA A 17 -11.85 13.59 -14.32
N ASN A 18 -12.26 13.10 -15.49
CA ASN A 18 -13.53 12.39 -15.66
C ASN A 18 -13.59 11.10 -14.82
N ILE A 19 -12.49 10.34 -14.74
CA ILE A 19 -12.42 9.14 -13.89
C ILE A 19 -12.54 9.51 -12.40
N ILE A 20 -11.83 10.55 -11.94
CA ILE A 20 -11.90 10.99 -10.55
C ILE A 20 -13.31 11.49 -10.22
N HIS A 21 -13.90 12.33 -11.07
CA HIS A 21 -15.26 12.82 -10.88
C HIS A 21 -16.29 11.69 -10.90
N ALA A 22 -16.18 10.72 -11.81
CA ALA A 22 -17.08 9.57 -11.85
C ALA A 22 -16.94 8.69 -10.60
N ALA A 23 -15.72 8.45 -10.11
CA ALA A 23 -15.50 7.68 -8.89
C ALA A 23 -16.07 8.38 -7.64
N ARG A 24 -16.06 9.72 -7.60
CA ARG A 24 -16.64 10.51 -6.51
C ARG A 24 -18.17 10.61 -6.59
N ASN A 25 -18.75 10.71 -7.79
CA ASN A 25 -20.15 11.07 -7.96
C ASN A 25 -21.06 9.90 -8.38
N THR A 26 -20.54 8.88 -9.05
CA THR A 26 -21.37 8.00 -9.89
C THR A 26 -21.39 6.54 -9.48
N ILE A 27 -20.45 6.06 -8.66
CA ILE A 27 -20.37 4.62 -8.33
C ILE A 27 -21.05 4.35 -6.98
N PRO A 28 -22.28 3.79 -6.92
CA PRO A 28 -22.77 3.14 -5.72
C PRO A 28 -21.93 1.89 -5.44
N ARG A 29 -21.72 1.57 -4.16
CA ARG A 29 -20.86 0.44 -3.73
C ARG A 29 -21.32 -0.88 -4.39
N TRP A 30 -20.59 -1.34 -5.42
CA TRP A 30 -20.82 -2.61 -6.13
C TRP A 30 -20.66 -3.88 -5.26
N ARG A 31 -20.21 -3.74 -4.01
CA ARG A 31 -20.11 -4.82 -3.03
C ARG A 31 -21.42 -5.12 -2.27
N ASN A 32 -22.54 -4.48 -2.63
CA ASN A 32 -23.84 -4.91 -2.14
C ASN A 32 -24.42 -6.02 -3.01
N SER A 33 -23.88 -7.22 -2.88
CA SER A 33 -24.67 -8.43 -3.10
C SER A 33 -25.13 -8.91 -1.73
N ASN A 34 -26.37 -8.57 -1.37
CA ASN A 34 -27.17 -9.16 -0.29
C ASN A 34 -26.65 -9.01 1.16
N ALA A 35 -26.47 -7.78 1.64
CA ALA A 35 -26.55 -7.51 3.08
C ALA A 35 -27.99 -7.11 3.45
N GLU A 36 -28.95 -8.00 3.19
CA GLU A 36 -30.23 -7.98 3.90
C GLU A 36 -30.09 -8.90 5.11
N ASN A 37 -30.26 -8.30 6.30
CA ASN A 37 -30.68 -8.94 7.55
C ASN A 37 -29.89 -10.18 8.00
N TYR A 38 -28.70 -9.95 8.57
CA TYR A 38 -28.17 -10.84 9.61
C TYR A 38 -27.94 -10.00 10.86
N GLU A 39 -28.88 -10.09 11.81
CA GLU A 39 -28.61 -9.70 13.21
C GLU A 39 -27.52 -10.64 13.72
N MET A 40 -26.30 -10.14 13.81
CA MET A 40 -25.18 -10.88 14.38
C MET A 40 -25.33 -10.84 15.91
N SER A 41 -25.60 -12.00 16.51
CA SER A 41 -25.54 -12.23 17.95
C SER A 41 -24.21 -11.72 18.53
N ASN A 42 -24.32 -11.02 19.66
CA ASN A 42 -23.33 -10.16 20.32
C ASN A 42 -21.98 -10.77 20.78
N ASP A 43 -21.59 -11.99 20.37
CA ASP A 43 -20.56 -12.72 21.12
C ASP A 43 -19.12 -12.65 20.59
N ASN A 44 -18.81 -11.92 19.51
CA ASN A 44 -17.42 -11.87 18.99
C ASN A 44 -16.80 -10.46 18.85
N THR A 45 -17.40 -9.43 19.44
CA THR A 45 -16.94 -8.03 19.32
C THR A 45 -15.73 -7.68 20.21
N ILE A 46 -15.16 -8.63 20.94
CA ILE A 46 -14.18 -8.35 22.00
C ILE A 46 -12.74 -8.15 21.48
N VAL A 47 -12.38 -8.62 20.27
CA VAL A 47 -10.94 -8.72 19.90
C VAL A 47 -10.39 -7.56 19.05
N LEU A 48 -11.23 -6.66 18.50
CA LEU A 48 -10.78 -5.56 17.64
C LEU A 48 -10.80 -4.16 18.28
N ASN A 49 -11.33 -4.01 19.49
CA ASN A 49 -11.54 -2.69 20.11
C ASN A 49 -10.34 -2.12 20.88
N ASN A 50 -9.25 -2.88 21.07
CA ASN A 50 -8.12 -2.43 21.91
C ASN A 50 -7.07 -1.56 21.20
N TYR A 51 -7.22 -1.23 19.90
CA TYR A 51 -6.24 -0.44 19.15
C TYR A 51 -6.66 1.00 18.79
N ASN A 52 -7.88 1.44 19.15
CA ASN A 52 -8.40 2.75 18.75
C ASN A 52 -8.88 3.62 19.92
N GLN A 53 -8.05 3.82 20.96
CA GLN A 53 -8.28 4.89 21.94
C GLN A 53 -7.62 6.21 21.49
N VAL A 54 -8.03 6.70 20.32
CA VAL A 54 -7.88 8.12 19.96
C VAL A 54 -9.28 8.61 19.63
N GLU A 55 -9.83 9.47 20.49
CA GLU A 55 -11.14 10.11 20.28
C GLU A 55 -11.14 10.93 18.98
N ASN A 56 -11.59 10.30 17.89
CA ASN A 56 -11.83 11.02 16.64
C ASN A 56 -13.12 11.84 16.79
N LYS A 57 -12.95 13.13 17.10
CA LYS A 57 -14.00 14.17 17.21
C LYS A 57 -14.73 14.51 15.89
N PHE A 58 -14.60 13.67 14.86
CA PHE A 58 -15.29 13.86 13.57
C PHE A 58 -16.50 12.92 13.49
N LYS A 59 -17.66 13.44 13.09
CA LYS A 59 -18.81 12.61 12.68
C LYS A 59 -18.32 11.63 11.61
N SER A 60 -18.12 10.37 12.00
CA SER A 60 -17.74 9.30 11.08
C SER A 60 -18.89 9.10 10.11
N ILE A 61 -18.79 9.71 8.93
CA ILE A 61 -19.56 9.24 7.78
C ILE A 61 -19.13 7.79 7.63
N THR A 62 -20.03 6.86 7.95
CA THR A 62 -19.71 5.44 7.86
C THR A 62 -19.24 5.16 6.45
N ARG A 63 -18.19 4.34 6.30
CA ARG A 63 -17.64 3.93 4.99
C ARG A 63 -18.77 3.63 3.99
N LEU A 64 -19.87 3.02 4.45
CA LEU A 64 -21.05 2.62 3.69
C LEU A 64 -21.82 3.75 2.97
N GLN A 65 -21.70 5.02 3.39
CA GLN A 65 -22.55 6.11 2.92
C GLN A 65 -21.81 7.25 2.19
N GLY A 66 -20.47 7.19 2.12
CA GLY A 66 -19.63 8.24 1.50
C GLY A 66 -19.10 7.90 0.11
N PRO A 67 -18.61 8.90 -0.66
CA PRO A 67 -17.96 8.69 -1.96
C PRO A 67 -16.70 7.81 -1.84
N PHE A 68 -16.29 7.17 -2.94
CA PHE A 68 -15.03 6.42 -2.95
C PHE A 68 -13.85 7.36 -2.71
N SER A 69 -12.91 6.91 -1.88
CA SER A 69 -11.60 7.55 -1.80
C SER A 69 -10.81 7.28 -3.06
N VAL A 70 -10.34 8.34 -3.73
CA VAL A 70 -9.54 8.29 -4.94
C VAL A 70 -8.16 8.81 -4.63
N SER A 71 -7.14 8.00 -4.91
CA SER A 71 -5.75 8.42 -4.74
C SER A 71 -4.94 8.21 -6.01
N ALA A 72 -3.90 9.01 -6.16
CA ALA A 72 -2.97 8.91 -7.28
C ALA A 72 -1.58 8.56 -6.77
N LYS A 73 -1.00 7.47 -7.31
CA LYS A 73 0.41 7.14 -7.10
C LYS A 73 1.22 7.58 -8.31
N ILE A 74 2.19 8.45 -8.09
CA ILE A 74 3.05 9.01 -9.14
C ILE A 74 4.53 8.74 -8.85
N ARG A 75 5.37 8.87 -9.88
CA ARG A 75 6.83 8.92 -9.78
C ARG A 75 7.30 10.34 -10.09
N ILE A 76 8.54 10.66 -9.72
CA ILE A 76 9.17 11.96 -10.05
C ILE A 76 9.26 12.08 -11.59
N PRO A 77 8.55 13.02 -12.23
CA PRO A 77 8.64 13.26 -13.66
C PRO A 77 10.02 13.82 -14.03
N THR A 78 10.58 13.34 -15.14
CA THR A 78 11.94 13.71 -15.62
C THR A 78 11.95 14.51 -16.92
N ALA A 79 10.78 14.74 -17.51
CA ALA A 79 10.62 15.50 -18.74
C ALA A 79 9.28 16.21 -18.69
N CYS A 80 9.14 17.28 -19.48
CA CYS A 80 7.87 17.98 -19.64
C CYS A 80 6.83 17.01 -20.23
N CYS A 81 6.05 16.40 -19.35
CA CYS A 81 4.87 15.64 -19.72
C CYS A 81 3.76 16.64 -20.06
N ARG A 82 2.95 16.36 -21.09
CA ARG A 82 1.81 17.22 -21.45
C ARG A 82 0.84 17.44 -20.28
N SER A 83 0.80 16.52 -19.31
CA SER A 83 0.08 16.67 -18.04
C SER A 83 0.54 17.85 -17.18
N VAL A 84 1.65 18.51 -17.49
CA VAL A 84 2.18 19.69 -16.79
C VAL A 84 2.05 20.99 -17.63
N GLY A 85 1.61 20.88 -18.89
CA GLY A 85 1.44 22.02 -19.81
C GLY A 85 2.63 22.24 -20.75
N GLU A 86 2.42 23.03 -21.82
CA GLU A 86 3.49 23.45 -22.73
C GLU A 86 4.30 24.60 -22.12
N GLY A 87 5.64 24.58 -22.25
CA GLY A 87 6.54 25.66 -21.79
C GLY A 87 7.02 25.58 -20.33
N SER A 88 6.66 24.54 -19.58
CA SER A 88 7.14 24.32 -18.21
C SER A 88 8.65 24.01 -18.17
N SER A 89 9.34 24.52 -17.14
CA SER A 89 10.78 24.26 -16.92
C SER A 89 11.11 22.77 -16.84
N CYS A 90 12.32 22.37 -17.25
CA CYS A 90 12.85 21.00 -17.10
C CYS A 90 13.17 20.59 -15.64
N ASP A 91 12.69 21.35 -14.67
CA ASP A 91 12.95 21.17 -13.25
C ASP A 91 11.99 20.14 -12.64
N PRO A 92 12.47 18.96 -12.18
CA PRO A 92 11.63 17.88 -11.69
C PRO A 92 10.68 18.27 -10.56
N ILE A 93 11.09 19.15 -9.63
CA ILE A 93 10.20 19.56 -8.53
C ILE A 93 9.03 20.37 -9.06
N LYS A 94 9.26 21.34 -9.95
CA LYS A 94 8.18 22.16 -10.55
C LYS A 94 7.19 21.30 -11.33
N LEU A 95 7.70 20.31 -12.07
CA LEU A 95 6.84 19.35 -12.78
C LEU A 95 6.00 18.51 -11.81
N THR A 96 6.60 18.06 -10.71
CA THR A 96 5.89 17.30 -9.67
C THR A 96 4.80 18.14 -9.01
N VAL A 97 5.12 19.36 -8.59
CA VAL A 97 4.20 20.29 -7.94
C VAL A 97 3.00 20.59 -8.82
N GLU A 98 3.22 20.87 -10.11
CA GLU A 98 2.12 21.15 -11.05
C GLU A 98 1.23 19.93 -11.29
N LEU A 99 1.82 18.73 -11.40
CA LEU A 99 1.05 17.50 -11.50
C LEU A 99 0.17 17.27 -10.26
N VAL A 100 0.73 17.48 -9.06
CA VAL A 100 -0.02 17.34 -7.80
C VAL A 100 -1.11 18.41 -7.67
N ARG A 101 -0.84 19.65 -8.08
CA ARG A 101 -1.84 20.73 -8.12
C ARG A 101 -3.03 20.34 -8.98
N ARG A 102 -2.79 19.78 -10.18
CA ARG A 102 -3.87 19.31 -11.05
C ARG A 102 -4.67 18.17 -10.42
N LEU A 103 -4.00 17.19 -9.81
CA LEU A 103 -4.67 16.09 -9.11
C LEU A 103 -5.53 16.60 -7.94
N ALA A 104 -5.05 17.59 -7.20
CA ALA A 104 -5.79 18.24 -6.11
C ALA A 104 -7.03 19.00 -6.61
N VAL A 105 -6.93 19.64 -7.79
CA VAL A 105 -8.07 20.29 -8.45
C VAL A 105 -9.09 19.26 -8.95
N MET A 106 -8.63 18.14 -9.50
CA MET A 106 -9.49 17.06 -9.97
C MET A 106 -10.22 16.33 -8.82
N GLY A 107 -9.72 16.44 -7.58
CA GLY A 107 -10.35 15.88 -6.38
C GLY A 107 -9.79 14.53 -5.93
N ALA A 108 -8.50 14.28 -6.20
CA ALA A 108 -7.80 13.17 -5.56
C ALA A 108 -7.65 13.45 -4.06
N ASP A 109 -8.08 12.52 -3.21
CA ASP A 109 -8.08 12.67 -1.74
C ASP A 109 -6.67 12.68 -1.14
N TRP A 110 -5.70 12.02 -1.80
CA TRP A 110 -4.28 12.12 -1.50
C TRP A 110 -3.41 11.72 -2.69
N VAL A 111 -2.14 12.11 -2.64
CA VAL A 111 -1.13 11.70 -3.62
C VAL A 111 -0.02 10.91 -2.94
N THR A 112 0.32 9.76 -3.50
CA THR A 112 1.53 9.03 -3.13
C THR A 112 2.65 9.33 -4.12
N LEU A 113 3.73 9.95 -3.65
CA LEU A 113 4.93 10.13 -4.44
C LEU A 113 5.89 8.96 -4.20
N HIS A 114 6.07 8.11 -5.21
CA HIS A 114 7.24 7.25 -5.28
C HIS A 114 8.42 8.14 -5.58
N ALA A 115 9.27 8.36 -4.57
CA ALA A 115 10.41 9.27 -4.55
C ALA A 115 11.58 8.81 -5.45
N ARG A 116 11.26 8.32 -6.65
CA ARG A 116 12.16 7.89 -7.69
C ARG A 116 11.59 8.31 -9.04
N THR A 117 12.49 8.54 -9.99
CA THR A 117 12.13 8.69 -11.39
C THR A 117 11.75 7.34 -12.01
N PRO A 118 11.08 7.33 -13.18
CA PRO A 118 10.83 6.09 -13.92
C PRO A 118 12.10 5.30 -14.27
N GLN A 119 13.21 5.98 -14.52
CA GLN A 119 14.48 5.38 -14.94
C GLN A 119 15.28 4.82 -13.75
N GLN A 120 15.08 5.36 -12.55
CA GLN A 120 15.70 4.85 -11.34
C GLN A 120 15.18 3.45 -11.00
N ARG A 121 16.13 2.56 -10.71
CA ARG A 121 15.89 1.20 -10.26
C ARG A 121 15.67 1.18 -8.75
N SER A 122 15.20 0.05 -8.26
CA SER A 122 14.93 -0.19 -6.83
C SER A 122 16.18 -0.17 -5.94
N ARG A 123 17.37 -0.24 -6.53
CA ARG A 123 18.68 -0.13 -5.86
C ARG A 123 19.18 1.32 -5.74
N ASP A 124 18.64 2.23 -6.54
CA ASP A 124 19.01 3.64 -6.49
C ASP A 124 18.21 4.29 -5.35
N SER A 125 18.81 5.20 -4.59
CA SER A 125 18.15 5.81 -3.42
C SER A 125 16.92 6.62 -3.79
N ALA A 126 15.89 6.57 -2.95
CA ALA A 126 14.72 7.42 -3.02
C ALA A 126 15.06 8.85 -2.55
N SER A 127 14.64 9.86 -3.31
CA SER A 127 14.86 11.27 -2.97
C SER A 127 13.79 11.77 -1.99
N TRP A 128 14.04 11.60 -0.68
CA TRP A 128 13.15 12.10 0.37
C TRP A 128 13.08 13.63 0.40
N ASN A 129 14.17 14.33 0.02
CA ASN A 129 14.19 15.79 -0.11
C ASN A 129 13.12 16.29 -1.11
N MET A 130 12.92 15.58 -2.23
CA MET A 130 11.86 15.91 -3.20
C MET A 130 10.46 15.82 -2.58
N VAL A 131 10.25 14.89 -1.64
CA VAL A 131 8.98 14.75 -0.92
C VAL A 131 8.80 15.91 0.05
N GLN A 132 9.85 16.29 0.77
CA GLN A 132 9.85 17.46 1.65
C GLN A 132 9.48 18.74 0.90
N GLU A 133 10.18 19.02 -0.21
CA GLU A 133 9.92 20.20 -1.06
C GLU A 133 8.46 20.22 -1.57
N LEU A 134 7.91 19.05 -1.91
CA LEU A 134 6.51 18.93 -2.33
C LEU A 134 5.51 19.18 -1.19
N VAL A 135 5.80 18.68 0.02
CA VAL A 135 4.97 18.92 1.21
C VAL A 135 4.96 20.41 1.56
N ASP A 136 6.13 21.07 1.51
CA ASP A 136 6.29 22.49 1.82
C ASP A 136 5.51 23.42 0.88
N CYS A 137 5.17 22.94 -0.33
CA CYS A 137 4.34 23.68 -1.27
C CYS A 137 2.88 23.88 -0.82
N LYS A 138 2.39 23.11 0.17
CA LYS A 138 1.05 23.26 0.77
C LYS A 138 -0.07 23.40 -0.28
N ILE A 139 -0.10 22.45 -1.21
CA ILE A 139 -1.03 22.46 -2.34
C ILE A 139 -2.45 22.23 -1.80
N LYS A 140 -3.36 23.19 -2.07
CA LYS A 140 -4.75 23.12 -1.59
C LYS A 140 -5.60 22.14 -2.38
N HIS A 141 -6.39 21.33 -1.66
CA HIS A 141 -7.41 20.46 -2.22
C HIS A 141 -8.68 21.25 -2.55
N SER A 142 -9.11 21.24 -3.81
CA SER A 142 -10.19 22.12 -4.29
C SER A 142 -11.55 21.89 -3.61
N TYR A 143 -11.80 20.69 -3.10
CA TYR A 143 -13.08 20.38 -2.44
C TYR A 143 -13.06 20.50 -0.92
N LEU A 144 -11.88 20.46 -0.29
CA LEU A 144 -11.76 20.36 1.17
C LEU A 144 -11.20 21.66 1.79
N GLY A 145 -10.56 22.52 0.99
CA GLY A 145 -9.90 23.74 1.48
C GLY A 145 -8.64 23.51 2.30
N THR A 146 -8.36 22.25 2.69
CA THR A 146 -7.13 21.81 3.36
C THR A 146 -6.02 21.52 2.34
N ASP A 147 -4.79 21.35 2.83
CA ASP A 147 -3.70 20.84 1.99
C ASP A 147 -3.98 19.39 1.58
N ILE A 148 -3.64 19.02 0.35
CA ILE A 148 -3.72 17.63 -0.10
C ILE A 148 -2.67 16.78 0.63
N PRO A 149 -3.04 15.66 1.27
CA PRO A 149 -2.08 14.78 1.90
C PRO A 149 -1.09 14.19 0.89
N ILE A 150 0.20 14.26 1.24
CA ILE A 150 1.30 13.67 0.48
C ILE A 150 1.83 12.44 1.22
N ILE A 151 1.80 11.28 0.56
CA ILE A 151 2.26 10.00 1.09
C ILE A 151 3.61 9.66 0.46
N LEU A 152 4.62 9.38 1.28
CA LEU A 152 5.94 8.99 0.80
C LEU A 152 5.95 7.51 0.41
N ASN A 153 6.50 7.19 -0.77
CA ASN A 153 6.83 5.81 -1.15
C ASN A 153 8.30 5.70 -1.56
N GLY A 154 9.00 4.73 -1.00
CA GLY A 154 10.39 4.43 -1.30
C GLY A 154 11.28 4.46 -0.06
N ASP A 155 12.06 3.40 0.10
CA ASP A 155 13.14 3.26 1.10
C ASP A 155 12.70 3.32 2.55
N VAL A 156 11.47 2.90 2.80
CA VAL A 156 10.97 2.54 4.12
C VAL A 156 11.04 1.02 4.22
N HIS A 157 11.93 0.50 5.06
CA HIS A 157 12.24 -0.92 5.21
C HIS A 157 11.76 -1.49 6.55
N GLU A 158 11.71 -0.66 7.58
CA GLU A 158 11.20 -1.01 8.90
C GLU A 158 10.34 0.12 9.49
N LEU A 159 9.72 -0.14 10.65
CA LEU A 159 8.84 0.85 11.28
C LEU A 159 9.57 2.15 11.63
N LYS A 160 10.84 2.08 12.05
CA LYS A 160 11.64 3.28 12.36
C LYS A 160 11.80 4.19 11.14
N ASP A 161 11.95 3.60 9.95
CA ASP A 161 12.11 4.37 8.71
C ASP A 161 10.83 5.14 8.39
N ALA A 162 9.67 4.62 8.78
CA ALA A 162 8.40 5.32 8.61
C ALA A 162 8.33 6.59 9.48
N TYR A 163 8.79 6.50 10.73
CA TYR A 163 8.90 7.67 11.62
C TYR A 163 9.94 8.66 11.10
N CYS A 164 11.13 8.19 10.72
CA CYS A 164 12.18 9.03 10.13
C CYS A 164 11.70 9.73 8.85
N ALA A 165 10.96 9.04 7.99
CA ALA A 165 10.35 9.62 6.78
C ALA A 165 9.40 10.76 7.14
N HIS A 166 8.56 10.61 8.16
CA HIS A 166 7.69 11.68 8.64
C HIS A 166 8.49 12.86 9.20
N GLU A 167 9.45 12.61 10.09
CA GLU A 167 10.26 13.65 10.74
C GLU A 167 11.10 14.46 9.73
N THR A 168 11.68 13.80 8.73
CA THR A 168 12.57 14.44 7.76
C THR A 168 11.84 15.15 6.63
N THR A 169 10.66 14.66 6.22
CA THR A 169 9.95 15.18 5.04
C THR A 169 8.64 15.90 5.35
N GLY A 170 8.10 15.75 6.56
CA GLY A 170 6.75 16.22 6.89
C GLY A 170 5.64 15.47 6.14
N CYS A 171 5.92 14.34 5.48
CA CYS A 171 4.90 13.59 4.75
C CYS A 171 3.75 13.14 5.68
N HIS A 172 2.54 13.06 5.13
CA HIS A 172 1.31 12.76 5.88
C HIS A 172 1.10 11.24 6.09
N GLY A 173 2.02 10.42 5.59
CA GLY A 173 2.03 8.98 5.75
C GLY A 173 3.04 8.32 4.82
N VAL A 174 3.23 7.01 5.00
CA VAL A 174 4.12 6.21 4.16
C VAL A 174 3.39 5.06 3.49
N MET A 175 3.80 4.74 2.27
CA MET A 175 3.39 3.53 1.56
C MET A 175 4.61 2.64 1.43
N VAL A 176 4.50 1.40 1.92
CA VAL A 176 5.57 0.40 1.86
C VAL A 176 5.19 -0.68 0.85
N GLY A 177 6.17 -1.14 0.07
CA GLY A 177 6.01 -2.23 -0.89
C GLY A 177 6.87 -3.43 -0.52
N ARG A 178 8.08 -3.48 -1.10
CA ARG A 178 9.00 -4.63 -1.01
C ARG A 178 9.25 -5.15 0.42
N ALA A 179 9.36 -4.28 1.42
CA ALA A 179 9.64 -4.71 2.78
C ALA A 179 8.50 -5.56 3.39
N LEU A 180 7.24 -5.27 3.03
CA LEU A 180 6.08 -6.05 3.49
C LEU A 180 6.05 -7.48 2.94
N LEU A 181 6.76 -7.76 1.84
CA LEU A 181 6.86 -9.14 1.32
C LEU A 181 7.59 -10.05 2.31
N LYS A 182 8.62 -9.52 2.98
CA LYS A 182 9.43 -10.24 3.99
C LYS A 182 8.88 -10.08 5.40
N SER A 183 8.39 -8.89 5.70
CA SER A 183 7.92 -8.50 7.03
C SER A 183 6.50 -7.93 6.92
N PRO A 184 5.47 -8.76 6.69
CA PRO A 184 4.09 -8.27 6.63
C PRO A 184 3.63 -7.68 7.98
N TYR A 185 4.33 -8.00 9.07
CA TYR A 185 4.17 -7.44 10.41
C TYR A 185 4.90 -6.09 10.62
N LEU A 186 5.44 -5.45 9.57
CA LEU A 186 6.25 -4.22 9.71
C LEU A 186 5.57 -3.13 10.56
N PHE A 187 4.25 -2.96 10.41
CA PHE A 187 3.48 -1.96 11.18
C PHE A 187 2.96 -2.48 12.54
N ALA A 188 3.21 -3.75 12.85
CA ALA A 188 2.89 -4.38 14.12
C ALA A 188 4.12 -5.17 14.59
N PRO A 189 5.25 -4.50 14.92
CA PRO A 189 6.52 -5.18 15.19
C PRO A 189 6.42 -6.16 16.36
N ASN A 190 5.53 -5.89 17.31
CA ASN A 190 5.23 -6.77 18.44
C ASN A 190 4.51 -8.07 18.03
N TYR A 191 4.22 -8.31 16.75
CA TYR A 191 3.62 -9.56 16.29
C TYR A 191 4.63 -10.72 16.33
N ILE A 192 5.91 -10.44 16.09
CA ILE A 192 7.00 -11.42 16.19
C ILE A 192 7.64 -11.25 17.57
N LYS A 193 7.33 -12.17 18.50
CA LYS A 193 7.83 -12.12 19.89
C LYS A 193 8.75 -13.27 20.26
N ASP A 194 8.65 -14.38 19.55
CA ASP A 194 9.35 -15.62 19.83
C ASP A 194 9.70 -16.38 18.52
N ASP A 195 10.45 -17.48 18.66
CA ASP A 195 10.91 -18.29 17.53
C ASP A 195 9.79 -19.00 16.76
N ASN A 196 8.61 -19.13 17.36
CA ASN A 196 7.42 -19.75 16.77
C ASN A 196 6.56 -18.74 16.00
N SER A 197 6.71 -17.44 16.27
CA SER A 197 5.92 -16.38 15.66
C SER A 197 5.97 -16.35 14.12
N PRO A 198 7.11 -16.62 13.43
CA PRO A 198 7.15 -16.73 11.97
C PRO A 198 6.30 -17.89 11.43
N CYS A 199 6.29 -19.03 12.12
CA CYS A 199 5.46 -20.18 11.73
C CYS A 199 3.97 -19.85 11.90
N HIS A 200 3.60 -19.17 12.99
CA HIS A 200 2.23 -18.72 13.22
C HIS A 200 1.76 -17.69 12.17
N LEU A 201 2.64 -16.75 11.80
CA LEU A 201 2.36 -15.80 10.73
C LEU A 201 2.10 -16.52 9.39
N PHE A 202 2.90 -17.54 9.09
CA PHE A 202 2.73 -18.34 7.89
C PHE A 202 1.43 -19.17 7.92
N GLU A 203 1.12 -19.80 9.05
CA GLU A 203 -0.15 -20.50 9.27
C GLU A 203 -1.36 -19.60 9.00
N ASN A 204 -1.34 -18.37 9.53
CA ASN A 204 -2.39 -17.38 9.28
C ASN A 204 -2.48 -16.98 7.81
N TRP A 205 -1.35 -16.84 7.11
CA TRP A 205 -1.35 -16.59 5.66
C TRP A 205 -2.02 -17.73 4.89
N LEU A 206 -1.69 -18.98 5.21
CA LEU A 206 -2.32 -20.16 4.59
C LEU A 206 -3.84 -20.17 4.84
N LEU A 207 -4.27 -19.91 6.08
CA LEU A 207 -5.69 -19.82 6.43
C LEU A 207 -6.40 -18.72 5.63
N LEU A 208 -5.85 -17.50 5.60
CA LEU A 208 -6.44 -16.38 4.85
C LEU A 208 -6.53 -16.68 3.35
N SER A 209 -5.55 -17.41 2.80
CA SER A 209 -5.51 -17.75 1.38
C SER A 209 -6.61 -18.71 0.92
N THR A 210 -7.24 -19.42 1.86
CA THR A 210 -8.31 -20.41 1.60
C THR A 210 -9.70 -19.91 1.97
N GLN A 211 -9.83 -18.75 2.61
CA GLN A 211 -11.13 -18.24 3.12
C GLN A 211 -12.15 -17.89 2.04
N TYR A 212 -11.72 -17.62 0.80
CA TYR A 212 -12.62 -17.22 -0.29
C TYR A 212 -12.83 -18.37 -1.28
N THR A 213 -14.04 -18.50 -1.79
CA THR A 213 -14.39 -19.48 -2.83
C THR A 213 -13.51 -19.27 -4.07
N GLY A 214 -12.82 -20.33 -4.50
CA GLY A 214 -11.81 -20.26 -5.58
C GLY A 214 -10.37 -20.02 -5.09
N GLY A 215 -10.18 -19.67 -3.81
CA GLY A 215 -8.88 -19.56 -3.15
C GLY A 215 -7.91 -18.55 -3.79
N THR A 216 -6.74 -18.40 -3.17
CA THR A 216 -5.61 -17.72 -3.80
C THR A 216 -4.81 -18.71 -4.63
N ASN A 217 -4.33 -18.30 -5.80
CA ASN A 217 -3.49 -19.14 -6.65
C ASN A 217 -2.25 -19.65 -5.89
N PHE A 218 -1.97 -20.95 -5.99
CA PHE A 218 -0.87 -21.59 -5.26
C PHE A 218 0.49 -20.92 -5.50
N ALA A 219 0.81 -20.50 -6.73
CA ALA A 219 2.09 -19.87 -7.02
C ALA A 219 2.26 -18.55 -6.23
N THR A 220 1.19 -17.78 -6.06
CA THR A 220 1.20 -16.57 -5.22
C THR A 220 1.34 -16.90 -3.75
N VAL A 221 0.59 -17.90 -3.26
CA VAL A 221 0.67 -18.35 -1.86
C VAL A 221 2.09 -18.81 -1.53
N HIS A 222 2.66 -19.65 -2.39
CA HIS A 222 4.01 -20.22 -2.26
C HIS A 222 5.10 -19.16 -2.34
N GLN A 223 5.01 -18.23 -3.30
CA GLN A 223 5.97 -17.13 -3.42
C GLN A 223 5.96 -16.22 -2.18
N GLN A 224 4.76 -15.87 -1.69
CA GLN A 224 4.64 -15.05 -0.48
C GLN A 224 5.13 -15.80 0.77
N ALA A 225 4.82 -17.09 0.88
CA ALA A 225 5.35 -17.95 1.93
C ALA A 225 6.89 -17.99 1.95
N TYR A 226 7.50 -18.12 0.77
CA TYR A 226 8.96 -18.07 0.64
C TYR A 226 9.52 -16.74 1.13
N TRP A 227 8.96 -15.60 0.70
CA TRP A 227 9.46 -14.29 1.15
C TRP A 227 9.32 -14.08 2.65
N MET A 228 8.21 -14.52 3.25
CA MET A 228 7.96 -14.41 4.69
C MET A 228 8.93 -15.27 5.51
N MET A 229 9.24 -16.47 5.03
CA MET A 229 10.06 -17.43 5.76
C MET A 229 11.56 -17.27 5.48
N GLU A 230 11.97 -16.74 4.32
CA GLU A 230 13.37 -16.59 3.90
C GLU A 230 14.29 -16.05 5.02
N PRO A 231 13.93 -14.98 5.77
CA PRO A 231 14.80 -14.43 6.82
C PRO A 231 15.07 -15.41 7.98
N PHE A 232 14.19 -16.39 8.19
CA PHE A 232 14.21 -17.31 9.33
C PHE A 232 14.70 -18.71 8.98
N LEU A 233 15.03 -18.96 7.72
CA LEU A 233 15.47 -20.26 7.22
C LEU A 233 16.93 -20.26 6.82
N ASP A 234 17.60 -21.39 7.06
CA ASP A 234 18.92 -21.69 6.51
C ASP A 234 18.84 -22.05 5.01
N LYS A 235 19.99 -22.25 4.38
CA LYS A 235 20.07 -22.54 2.94
C LYS A 235 19.32 -23.83 2.56
N THR A 236 19.40 -24.86 3.40
CA THR A 236 18.77 -26.16 3.15
C THR A 236 17.25 -26.05 3.19
N ASN A 237 16.69 -25.45 4.23
CA ASN A 237 15.24 -25.28 4.36
C ASN A 237 14.67 -24.34 3.29
N ARG A 238 15.43 -23.34 2.82
CA ARG A 238 15.01 -22.50 1.68
C ARG A 238 14.84 -23.31 0.40
N LEU A 239 15.76 -24.23 0.11
CA LEU A 239 15.68 -25.10 -1.07
C LEU A 239 14.50 -26.08 -0.99
N ILE A 240 14.27 -26.66 0.20
CA ILE A 240 13.12 -27.53 0.45
C ILE A 240 11.83 -26.75 0.28
N LEU A 241 11.68 -25.58 0.92
CA LEU A 241 10.49 -24.75 0.79
C LEU A 241 10.22 -24.37 -0.67
N HIS A 242 11.27 -24.01 -1.42
CA HIS A 242 11.16 -23.68 -2.84
C HIS A 242 10.71 -24.85 -3.73
N SER A 243 11.04 -26.10 -3.37
CA SER A 243 10.69 -27.28 -4.19
C SER A 243 9.26 -27.78 -3.97
N ILE A 244 8.56 -27.27 -2.97
CA ILE A 244 7.17 -27.65 -2.67
C ILE A 244 6.25 -27.24 -3.83
N GLY A 245 5.62 -28.22 -4.46
CA GLY A 245 4.76 -28.04 -5.62
C GLY A 245 3.26 -28.03 -5.34
N SER A 246 2.83 -28.11 -4.08
CA SER A 246 1.41 -28.21 -3.74
C SER A 246 1.08 -27.54 -2.41
N PHE A 247 -0.19 -27.13 -2.26
CA PHE A 247 -0.70 -26.54 -1.03
C PHE A 247 -0.62 -27.51 0.17
N PRO A 248 -1.04 -28.79 0.06
CA PRO A 248 -0.86 -29.75 1.16
C PRO A 248 0.61 -29.92 1.56
N GLY A 249 1.54 -30.02 0.59
CA GLY A 249 2.96 -30.13 0.91
C GLY A 249 3.52 -28.92 1.65
N LEU A 250 2.93 -27.74 1.43
CA LEU A 250 3.31 -26.51 2.12
C LEU A 250 2.84 -26.52 3.59
N VAL A 251 1.64 -27.05 3.82
CA VAL A 251 1.08 -27.27 5.15
C VAL A 251 1.90 -28.31 5.92
N ASP A 252 2.20 -29.45 5.29
CA ASP A 252 3.01 -30.52 5.88
C ASP A 252 4.40 -30.02 6.28
N TRP A 253 5.06 -29.29 5.38
CA TRP A 253 6.36 -28.68 5.65
C TRP A 253 6.33 -27.73 6.86
N LEU A 254 5.29 -26.90 6.97
CA LEU A 254 5.15 -25.97 8.09
C LEU A 254 4.99 -26.72 9.43
N PHE A 255 4.19 -27.79 9.45
CA PHE A 255 4.02 -28.63 10.63
C PHE A 255 5.33 -29.30 11.07
N ASP A 256 6.08 -29.86 10.14
CA ASP A 256 7.36 -30.53 10.44
C ASP A 256 8.42 -29.52 10.87
N HIS A 257 8.53 -28.38 10.19
CA HIS A 257 9.46 -27.32 10.55
C HIS A 257 9.22 -26.82 11.98
N ARG A 258 7.95 -26.64 12.38
CA ARG A 258 7.60 -26.23 13.74
C ARG A 258 8.01 -27.25 14.81
N LYS A 259 7.89 -28.56 14.54
CA LYS A 259 8.33 -29.61 15.47
C LYS A 259 9.83 -29.54 15.72
N THR A 260 10.61 -29.39 14.65
CA THR A 260 12.08 -29.32 14.76
C THR A 260 12.59 -28.13 15.58
N LYS A 261 11.85 -27.01 15.63
CA LYS A 261 12.19 -25.85 16.46
C LYS A 261 11.83 -25.99 17.94
N ASN A 262 10.87 -26.84 18.28
CA ASN A 262 10.43 -27.04 19.67
C ASN A 262 11.13 -28.25 20.34
N SER A 263 12.09 -28.87 19.65
CA SER A 263 12.90 -30.02 20.11
C SER A 263 14.29 -29.56 20.51
#